data_AF-C5L1H0-F1
#
_entry.id   AF-C5L1H0-F1
#
_cell.length_a   1.000
_cell.length_b   1.000
_cell.length_c   1.000
_cell.angle_alpha   90.00
_cell.angle_beta   90.00
_cell.angle_gamma   90.00
#
_symmetry.space_group_name_H-M   'P 1'
#
loop_
_entity.id
_entity.type
_entity.pdbx_description
1 polymer ?
#
loop_
_entity_poly.entity_id
_entity_poly.type
_entity_poly.pdbx_seq_one_letter_code
_entity_poly.pdbx_strand_id
1 'polypeptide(L)'
;MSHEQSDGPSDVDRERKWEYLDHPADVIIHAWGRDYKEALENSGEALTGYMTEITQVRPVLKEPFTVRLESYEEANTHNLT
;
A
#
# COMPACT_ATOMS: atom_id res chain seq x y z
N MET A 1 19.48 10.64 16.31
CA MET A 1 20.41 9.61 15.82
C MET A 1 19.90 9.22 14.45
N SER A 2 20.79 9.28 13.46
CA SER A 2 20.55 9.19 12.02
C SER A 2 19.68 7.98 11.63
N HIS A 3 18.52 8.24 11.01
CA HIS A 3 17.90 7.25 10.13
C HIS A 3 18.51 7.47 8.74
N GLU A 4 19.43 6.57 8.40
CA GLU A 4 19.89 6.31 7.05
C GLU A 4 18.66 6.13 6.14
N GLN A 5 18.60 6.91 5.06
CA GLN A 5 17.81 6.53 3.89
C GLN A 5 18.42 5.24 3.38
N SER A 6 17.75 4.11 3.62
CA SER A 6 18.23 2.80 3.21
C SER A 6 18.07 2.63 1.71
N ASP A 7 19.19 2.30 1.07
CA ASP A 7 19.35 1.85 -0.30
C ASP A 7 18.33 0.77 -0.71
N GLY A 8 17.35 1.13 -1.53
CA GLY A 8 16.47 0.19 -2.25
C GLY A 8 15.63 -0.75 -1.37
N PRO A 9 14.66 -1.48 -1.97
CA PRO A 9 13.85 -2.40 -1.20
C PRO A 9 14.74 -3.53 -0.66
N SER A 10 14.69 -3.74 0.66
CA SER A 10 15.37 -4.87 1.29
C SER A 10 14.80 -6.19 0.77
N ASP A 11 15.52 -7.31 0.94
CA ASP A 11 14.99 -8.61 0.47
C ASP A 11 13.67 -9.01 1.16
N VAL A 12 13.34 -8.41 2.30
CA VAL A 12 12.06 -8.57 3.01
C VAL A 12 10.95 -7.74 2.35
N ASP A 13 11.29 -6.53 1.88
CA ASP A 13 10.40 -5.67 1.07
C ASP A 13 10.24 -6.24 -0.35
N ARG A 14 11.08 -7.18 -0.79
CA ARG A 14 10.83 -7.89 -2.04
C ARG A 14 9.74 -8.95 -1.92
N GLU A 15 9.54 -9.51 -0.72
CA GLU A 15 8.42 -10.44 -0.45
C GLU A 15 7.10 -9.68 -0.29
N ARG A 16 7.12 -8.51 0.37
CA ARG A 16 5.98 -7.61 0.51
C ARG A 16 6.17 -6.45 -0.45
N LYS A 17 5.51 -6.45 -1.62
CA LYS A 17 5.71 -5.52 -2.74
C LYS A 17 5.35 -4.04 -2.47
N TRP A 18 5.64 -3.54 -1.28
CA TRP A 18 5.42 -2.20 -0.80
C TRP A 18 6.37 -1.87 0.35
N GLU A 19 6.68 -0.59 0.53
CA GLU A 19 7.47 -0.05 1.65
C GLU A 19 6.82 1.23 2.21
N TYR A 20 7.10 1.54 3.47
CA TYR A 20 6.69 2.79 4.12
C TYR A 20 7.86 3.78 4.11
N LEU A 21 7.66 4.95 3.53
CA LEU A 21 8.65 6.03 3.61
C LEU A 21 8.29 6.96 4.78
N ASP A 22 9.31 7.37 5.53
CA ASP A 22 9.15 8.20 6.72
C ASP A 22 8.70 9.62 6.36
N HIS A 23 7.61 10.09 6.98
CA HIS A 23 7.10 11.45 6.86
C HIS A 23 6.59 11.91 8.23
N PRO A 24 6.89 13.14 8.67
CA PRO A 24 6.45 13.61 9.98
C PRO A 24 4.92 13.74 10.00
N ALA A 25 4.28 12.85 10.76
CA ALA A 25 2.84 12.72 10.99
C ALA A 25 2.01 11.93 9.95
N ASP A 26 2.52 11.71 8.74
CA ASP A 26 1.84 10.91 7.70
C ASP A 26 2.70 9.71 7.31
N VAL A 27 2.12 8.76 6.56
CA VAL A 27 2.87 7.65 5.97
C VAL A 27 2.77 7.72 4.45
N ILE A 28 3.91 7.66 3.76
CA ILE A 28 3.93 7.51 2.31
C ILE A 28 4.04 6.02 2.00
N ILE A 29 3.05 5.49 1.30
CA ILE A 29 3.03 4.10 0.82
C ILE A 29 3.64 4.07 -0.57
N HIS A 30 4.74 3.36 -0.72
CA HIS A 30 5.34 3.08 -2.02
C HIS A 30 5.12 1.61 -2.37
N ALA A 31 4.22 1.33 -3.31
CA ALA A 31 3.85 -0.03 -3.72
C ALA A 31 4.11 -0.28 -5.21
N TRP A 32 4.44 -1.51 -5.57
CA TRP A 32 4.73 -1.91 -6.96
C TRP A 32 4.12 -3.27 -7.30
N GLY A 33 4.03 -3.58 -8.59
CA GLY A 33 3.43 -4.80 -9.12
C GLY A 33 3.85 -5.06 -10.56
N ARG A 34 3.50 -6.24 -11.09
CA ARG A 34 3.72 -6.61 -12.50
C ARG A 34 2.89 -5.77 -13.45
N ASP A 35 1.74 -5.30 -12.97
CA ASP A 35 0.86 -4.37 -13.64
C ASP A 35 0.30 -3.35 -12.64
N TYR A 36 -0.38 -2.34 -13.15
CA TYR A 36 -0.94 -1.25 -12.35
C TYR A 36 -2.03 -1.74 -11.38
N LYS A 37 -2.78 -2.79 -11.74
CA LYS A 37 -3.81 -3.38 -10.87
C LYS A 37 -3.18 -4.04 -9.65
N GLU A 38 -2.13 -4.82 -9.85
CA GLU A 38 -1.38 -5.45 -8.76
C GLU A 38 -0.71 -4.39 -7.86
N ALA A 39 -0.17 -3.31 -8.44
CA ALA A 39 0.38 -2.21 -7.64
C ALA A 39 -0.68 -1.54 -6.74
N LEU A 40 -1.89 -1.32 -7.25
CA LEU A 40 -3.01 -0.79 -6.47
C LEU A 40 -3.47 -1.75 -5.37
N GLU A 41 -3.57 -3.04 -5.66
CA GLU A 41 -3.92 -4.06 -4.66
C GLU A 41 -2.88 -4.09 -3.53
N ASN A 42 -1.59 -4.04 -3.87
CA ASN A 42 -0.50 -3.99 -2.88
C ASN A 42 -0.53 -2.69 -2.06
N SER A 43 -0.89 -1.56 -2.67
CA SER A 43 -1.07 -0.29 -1.93
C SER A 43 -2.24 -0.38 -0.94
N GLY A 44 -3.34 -1.04 -1.30
CA GLY A 44 -4.48 -1.26 -0.41
C GLY A 44 -4.14 -2.19 0.76
N GLU A 45 -3.34 -3.23 0.49
CA GLU A 45 -2.80 -4.10 1.54
C GLU A 45 -1.90 -3.32 2.50
N ALA A 46 -0.96 -2.52 1.99
CA ALA A 46 -0.07 -1.69 2.80
C ALA A 46 -0.84 -0.69 3.68
N LEU A 47 -1.87 -0.05 3.14
CA LEU A 47 -2.75 0.88 3.87
C LEU A 47 -3.47 0.16 5.02
N THR A 48 -4.01 -1.02 4.74
CA THR A 48 -4.72 -1.82 5.75
C THR A 48 -3.76 -2.35 6.82
N GLY A 49 -2.55 -2.75 6.42
CA GLY A 49 -1.48 -3.21 7.31
C GLY A 49 -0.97 -2.13 8.25
N TYR A 50 -1.02 -0.86 7.83
CA TYR A 50 -0.71 0.27 8.69
C TYR A 50 -1.77 0.48 9.79
N MET A 51 -3.04 0.18 9.50
CA MET A 51 -4.14 0.30 10.46
C MET A 51 -4.21 -0.87 11.45
N THR A 52 -3.98 -2.10 10.98
CA THR A 52 -4.07 -3.31 11.80
C THR A 52 -3.26 -4.46 11.20
N GLU A 53 -2.88 -5.41 12.05
CA GLU A 53 -2.23 -6.65 11.61
C GLU A 53 -3.21 -7.50 10.79
N ILE A 54 -3.01 -7.54 9.47
CA ILE A 54 -3.90 -8.20 8.50
C ILE A 54 -4.04 -9.70 8.81
N THR A 55 -2.97 -10.34 9.29
CA THR A 55 -2.99 -11.78 9.62
C THR A 55 -3.95 -12.13 10.76
N GLN A 56 -4.38 -11.15 11.56
CA GLN A 56 -5.37 -11.33 12.62
C GLN A 56 -6.81 -11.05 12.15
N VAL A 57 -7.02 -10.53 10.95
CA VAL A 57 -8.34 -10.20 10.40
C VAL A 57 -8.97 -11.44 9.76
N ARG A 58 -10.19 -11.81 10.20
CA ARG A 58 -10.93 -12.93 9.62
C ARG A 58 -11.82 -12.45 8.45
N PRO A 59 -11.70 -13.03 7.25
CA PRO A 59 -12.59 -12.71 6.13
C PRO A 59 -13.99 -13.28 6.40
N VAL A 60 -14.96 -12.39 6.67
CA VAL A 60 -16.36 -12.76 6.94
C VAL A 60 -17.31 -12.32 5.83
N LEU A 61 -16.87 -11.39 4.97
CA LEU A 61 -17.64 -10.85 3.86
C LEU A 61 -16.72 -10.61 2.66
N LYS A 62 -17.29 -10.62 1.46
CA LYS A 62 -16.58 -10.29 0.21
C LYS A 62 -17.51 -9.48 -0.67
N GLU A 63 -17.26 -8.17 -0.72
CA GLU A 63 -18.05 -7.24 -1.53
C GLU A 63 -17.18 -6.73 -2.68
N PRO A 64 -17.60 -6.94 -3.95
CA PRO A 64 -16.94 -6.31 -5.08
C PRO A 64 -17.28 -4.82 -5.09
N PHE A 65 -16.27 -3.98 -5.24
CA PHE A 65 -16.45 -2.55 -5.50
C PHE A 65 -15.83 -2.20 -6.85
N THR A 66 -16.38 -1.17 -7.50
CA THR A 66 -15.88 -0.66 -8.78
C THR A 66 -15.61 0.81 -8.62
N VAL A 67 -14.36 1.21 -8.80
CA VAL A 67 -13.95 2.61 -8.83
C VAL A 67 -13.81 3.01 -10.30
N ARG A 68 -14.42 4.13 -10.68
CA ARG A 68 -14.17 4.76 -11.98
C ARG A 68 -13.07 5.78 -11.80
N LEU A 69 -12.12 5.76 -12.72
CA LEU A 69 -10.99 6.68 -12.74
C LEU A 69 -11.15 7.56 -13.97
N GLU A 70 -11.09 8.86 -13.79
CA GLU A 70 -10.96 9.82 -14.88
C GLU A 70 -9.48 10.00 -15.25
N SER A 71 -8.56 9.67 -14.34
CA SER A 71 -7.11 9.68 -14.56
C SER A 71 -6.36 8.66 -13.68
N TYR A 72 -5.11 8.33 -14.04
CA TYR A 72 -4.26 7.42 -13.25
C TYR A 72 -3.87 8.00 -11.87
N GLU A 73 -3.89 9.31 -11.68
CA GLU A 73 -3.57 9.93 -10.38
C GLU A 73 -4.72 9.78 -9.38
N GLU A 74 -5.97 9.74 -9.87
CA GLU A 74 -7.18 9.67 -9.05
C GLU A 74 -7.37 8.32 -8.34
N ALA A 75 -6.76 7.26 -8.87
CA ALA A 75 -6.87 5.91 -8.31
C ALA A 75 -6.28 5.79 -6.90
N ASN A 76 -5.26 6.59 -6.61
CA ASN A 76 -4.60 6.58 -5.31
C ASN A 76 -5.41 7.31 -4.25
N THR A 77 -6.19 8.33 -4.65
CA THR A 77 -6.95 9.19 -3.71
C THR A 77 -8.30 8.59 -3.34
N HIS A 78 -8.93 7.82 -4.22
CA HIS A 78 -10.24 7.19 -3.97
C HIS A 78 -10.22 6.07 -2.92
N ASN A 79 -9.05 5.53 -2.57
CA ASN A 79 -8.91 4.56 -1.48
C ASN A 79 -9.02 5.18 -0.07
N LEU A 80 -9.15 6.52 0.02
CA LEU A 80 -9.19 7.28 1.27
C LEU A 80 -10.55 7.96 1.56
N THR A 81 -11.57 7.74 0.72
CA THR A 81 -12.91 8.35 0.88
C THR A 81 -14.01 7.30 0.80
#